data_AF-A0A936QXQ3-F1
#
_entry.id   AF-A0A936QXQ3-F1
#
_cell.length_a   1.000
_cell.length_b   1.000
_cell.length_c   1.000
_cell.angle_alpha   90.00
_cell.angle_beta   90.00
_cell.angle_gamma   90.00
#
_symmetry.space_group_name_H-M   'P 1'
#
loop_
_entity.id
_entity.type
_entity.pdbx_description
1 polymer ?
#
loop_
_entity_poly.entity_id
_entity_poly.type
_entity_poly.pdbx_seq_one_letter_code
_entity_poly.pdbx_strand_id
1 'polypeptide(L)'
;MDAQQNPRGLAGTRGQSHHENLPSYSTAPPVERLLPRLESVLKTGDRRWRACCPAHDGKSRSLAIREVDEGRVLIHCFAGCGAVDVIAAAGLTLGDLYPATLKNTRPLRPGERWIPREALSALAYELLVGLIILERGATGAPLDRRWLDRLALARARVSAGAAEVGA
;
A
#
# COMPACT_ATOMS: atom_id res chain seq x y z
N MET A 1 -13.04 59.71 35.35
CA MET A 1 -12.04 59.73 34.26
C MET A 1 -11.35 58.37 34.24
N ASP A 2 -12.10 57.27 34.22
CA ASP A 2 -12.85 56.69 33.08
C ASP A 2 -11.95 56.06 32.03
N ALA A 3 -12.25 54.77 31.86
CA ALA A 3 -11.73 53.82 30.90
C ALA A 3 -11.94 54.25 29.45
N GLN A 4 -11.16 53.68 28.51
CA GLN A 4 -11.61 52.92 27.33
C GLN A 4 -10.37 52.62 26.46
N GLN A 5 -9.90 51.37 26.36
CA GLN A 5 -10.25 50.36 25.35
C GLN A 5 -9.82 50.69 23.90
N ASN A 6 -8.89 49.87 23.39
CA ASN A 6 -8.49 49.59 21.99
C ASN A 6 -9.70 49.02 21.17
N PRO A 7 -9.65 48.59 19.87
CA PRO A 7 -8.71 48.77 18.73
C PRO A 7 -9.39 49.06 17.35
N ARG A 8 -8.69 49.65 16.36
CA ARG A 8 -9.02 49.42 14.92
C ARG A 8 -7.81 49.53 13.98
N GLY A 9 -7.55 48.44 13.24
CA GLY A 9 -7.35 48.50 11.79
C GLY A 9 -5.91 48.42 11.24
N LEU A 10 -5.26 47.26 11.35
CA LEU A 10 -4.17 46.92 10.42
C LEU A 10 -4.80 46.43 9.10
N ALA A 11 -4.91 47.31 8.11
CA ALA A 11 -5.29 46.93 6.75
C ALA A 11 -4.09 46.24 6.08
N GLY A 12 -4.01 44.92 6.25
CA GLY A 12 -3.13 44.08 5.45
C GLY A 12 -3.61 44.09 4.00
N THR A 13 -2.83 44.70 3.11
CA THR A 13 -2.99 44.58 1.66
C THR A 13 -2.94 43.09 1.28
N ARG A 14 -4.09 42.52 0.90
CA ARG A 14 -4.16 41.19 0.28
C ARG A 14 -3.33 41.26 -1.00
N GLY A 15 -2.14 40.64 -0.97
CA GLY A 15 -1.43 40.26 -2.17
C GLY A 15 -2.33 39.35 -2.99
N GLN A 16 -2.83 39.87 -4.10
CA GLN A 16 -3.54 39.11 -5.11
C GLN A 16 -2.50 38.24 -5.80
N SER A 17 -2.41 36.97 -5.42
CA SER A 17 -1.65 35.98 -6.18
C SER A 17 -2.43 35.70 -7.46
N HIS A 18 -1.97 36.32 -8.55
CA HIS A 18 -2.28 35.93 -9.92
C HIS A 18 -2.08 34.42 -10.07
N HIS A 19 -3.19 33.66 -10.13
CA HIS A 19 -3.19 32.28 -10.60
C HIS A 19 -3.22 32.30 -12.14
N GLU A 20 -2.14 32.75 -12.77
CA GLU A 20 -1.96 32.61 -14.22
C GLU A 20 -1.14 31.35 -14.52
N ASN A 21 -1.81 30.41 -15.21
CA ASN A 21 -1.28 29.22 -15.88
C ASN A 21 -0.63 28.11 -15.04
N LEU A 22 -1.47 27.23 -14.47
CA LEU A 22 -1.11 25.81 -14.31
C LEU A 22 -1.69 25.00 -15.48
N PRO A 23 -0.91 24.08 -16.11
CA PRO A 23 -1.43 23.19 -17.15
C PRO A 23 -2.56 22.33 -16.57
N SER A 24 -3.64 22.20 -17.35
CA SER A 24 -4.87 21.49 -16.99
C SER A 24 -4.60 20.04 -16.58
N TYR A 25 -4.58 19.76 -15.27
CA TYR A 25 -4.65 18.38 -14.80
C TYR A 25 -6.05 17.85 -15.17
N SER A 26 -6.10 16.79 -15.95
CA SER A 26 -7.38 16.20 -16.37
C SER A 26 -8.09 15.60 -15.16
N THR A 27 -9.27 16.13 -14.82
CA THR A 27 -10.16 15.62 -13.76
C THR A 27 -10.81 14.28 -14.13
N ALA A 28 -10.67 13.82 -15.39
CA ALA A 28 -11.23 12.55 -15.83
C ALA A 28 -10.60 11.38 -15.06
N PRO A 29 -11.38 10.33 -14.73
CA PRO A 29 -10.86 9.17 -14.02
C PRO A 29 -9.73 8.50 -14.82
N PRO A 30 -8.71 7.93 -14.15
CA PRO A 30 -7.52 7.38 -14.79
C PRO A 30 -7.77 6.42 -15.95
N VAL A 31 -8.81 5.58 -15.83
CA VAL A 31 -9.16 4.60 -16.87
C VAL A 31 -9.64 5.26 -18.15
N GLU A 32 -10.39 6.36 -18.06
CA GLU A 32 -10.90 7.12 -19.21
C GLU A 32 -9.78 7.86 -19.94
N ARG A 33 -8.67 8.16 -19.26
CA ARG A 33 -7.47 8.73 -19.90
C ARG A 33 -6.68 7.68 -20.66
N LEU A 34 -6.65 6.44 -20.14
CA LEU A 34 -5.84 5.34 -20.70
C LEU A 34 -6.52 4.64 -21.89
N LEU A 35 -7.79 4.26 -21.77
CA LEU A 35 -8.45 3.42 -22.80
C LEU A 35 -8.43 4.01 -24.22
N PRO A 36 -8.63 5.33 -24.44
CA PRO A 36 -8.60 5.91 -25.80
C PRO A 36 -7.22 5.85 -26.48
N ARG A 37 -6.15 5.55 -25.72
CA ARG A 37 -4.76 5.49 -26.22
C ARG A 37 -4.33 4.07 -26.55
N LEU A 38 -5.24 3.10 -26.49
CA LEU A 38 -4.95 1.69 -26.66
C LEU A 38 -5.74 1.10 -27.83
N GLU A 39 -5.14 0.13 -28.49
CA GLU A 39 -5.77 -0.56 -29.62
C GLU A 39 -6.53 -1.83 -29.17
N SER A 40 -7.57 -2.18 -29.94
CA SER A 40 -8.35 -3.41 -29.74
C SER A 40 -8.92 -3.61 -28.33
N VAL A 41 -9.36 -2.52 -27.69
CA VAL A 41 -9.94 -2.53 -26.34
C VAL A 41 -11.20 -3.40 -26.30
N LEU A 42 -11.21 -4.38 -25.38
CA LEU A 42 -12.33 -5.27 -25.11
C LEU A 42 -12.65 -5.23 -23.61
N LYS A 43 -13.89 -4.89 -23.24
CA LYS A 43 -14.35 -5.02 -21.86
C LYS A 43 -14.60 -6.49 -21.55
N THR A 44 -13.94 -7.02 -20.51
CA THR A 44 -14.02 -8.45 -20.12
C THR A 44 -14.78 -8.69 -18.82
N GLY A 45 -15.26 -7.63 -18.18
CA GLY A 45 -16.05 -7.70 -16.96
C GLY A 45 -16.27 -6.32 -16.38
N ASP A 46 -16.91 -6.26 -15.21
CA ASP A 46 -16.99 -4.99 -14.50
C ASP A 46 -15.58 -4.49 -14.15
N ARG A 47 -15.35 -3.21 -14.47
CA ARG A 47 -14.08 -2.50 -14.25
C ARG A 47 -12.83 -3.23 -14.78
N ARG A 48 -12.97 -4.06 -15.83
CA ARG A 48 -11.90 -4.88 -16.41
C ARG A 48 -11.91 -4.85 -17.95
N TRP A 49 -10.72 -4.67 -18.54
CA TRP A 49 -10.51 -4.62 -19.98
C TRP A 49 -9.25 -5.38 -20.40
N ARG A 50 -9.22 -5.75 -21.68
CA ARG A 50 -8.07 -6.27 -22.40
C ARG A 50 -7.78 -5.40 -23.61
N ALA A 51 -6.52 -5.14 -23.90
CA ALA A 51 -6.09 -4.35 -25.05
C ALA A 51 -4.76 -4.88 -25.62
N CYS A 52 -4.37 -4.43 -26.81
CA CYS A 52 -3.01 -4.62 -27.30
C CYS A 52 -2.05 -3.80 -26.44
N CYS A 53 -0.89 -4.37 -26.13
CA CYS A 53 0.15 -3.64 -25.41
C CYS A 53 0.89 -2.73 -26.39
N PRO A 54 0.98 -1.41 -26.16
CA PRO A 54 1.72 -0.50 -27.04
C PRO A 54 3.25 -0.61 -26.91
N ALA A 55 3.77 -1.30 -25.87
CA ALA A 55 5.19 -1.43 -25.60
C ALA A 55 5.88 -2.64 -26.24
N HIS A 56 5.14 -3.47 -26.99
CA HIS A 56 5.72 -4.52 -27.83
C HIS A 56 4.86 -4.77 -29.06
N ASP A 57 5.49 -5.32 -30.09
CA ASP A 57 4.77 -5.74 -31.29
C ASP A 57 4.03 -7.05 -31.03
N GLY A 58 2.71 -6.96 -30.90
CA GLY A 58 1.85 -8.10 -30.66
C GLY A 58 0.40 -7.80 -31.03
N LYS A 59 -0.18 -8.63 -31.89
CA LYS A 59 -1.61 -8.49 -32.29
C LYS A 59 -2.58 -9.08 -31.27
N SER A 60 -2.07 -9.74 -30.24
CA SER A 60 -2.88 -10.30 -29.15
C SER A 60 -3.18 -9.24 -28.11
N ARG A 61 -4.35 -9.33 -27.45
CA ARG A 61 -4.72 -8.44 -26.35
C ARG A 61 -3.95 -8.80 -25.06
N SER A 62 -2.64 -8.61 -25.09
CA SER A 62 -1.69 -9.02 -24.04
C SER A 62 -1.74 -8.11 -22.80
N LEU A 63 -2.34 -6.92 -22.91
CA LEU A 63 -2.49 -5.99 -21.80
C LEU A 63 -3.83 -6.22 -21.07
N ALA A 64 -3.75 -6.53 -19.77
CA ALA A 64 -4.88 -6.48 -18.86
C ALA A 64 -4.93 -5.15 -18.12
N ILE A 65 -6.13 -4.61 -18.01
CA ILE A 65 -6.41 -3.33 -17.37
C ILE A 65 -7.54 -3.56 -16.38
N ARG A 66 -7.35 -3.12 -15.14
CA ARG A 66 -8.35 -3.22 -14.09
C ARG A 66 -8.41 -1.91 -13.33
N GLU A 67 -9.60 -1.35 -13.23
CA GLU A 67 -9.85 -0.27 -12.29
C GLU A 67 -10.16 -0.90 -10.92
N VAL A 68 -9.44 -0.47 -9.88
CA VAL A 68 -9.64 -0.92 -8.50
C VAL A 68 -10.31 0.16 -7.68
N ASP A 69 -10.70 -0.19 -6.46
CA ASP A 69 -11.32 0.76 -5.54
C ASP A 69 -10.41 1.96 -5.32
N GLU A 70 -11.05 3.12 -5.08
CA GLU A 70 -10.40 4.42 -4.97
C GLU A 70 -9.84 4.98 -6.29
N GLY A 71 -10.30 4.47 -7.44
CA GLY A 71 -10.08 5.08 -8.76
C GLY A 71 -8.69 4.86 -9.36
N ARG A 72 -7.90 3.94 -8.80
CA ARG A 72 -6.59 3.56 -9.37
C ARG A 72 -6.78 2.56 -10.53
N VAL A 73 -5.86 2.61 -11.49
CA VAL A 73 -5.81 1.65 -12.60
C VAL A 73 -4.57 0.76 -12.45
N LEU A 74 -4.81 -0.54 -12.43
CA LEU A 74 -3.77 -1.56 -12.52
C LEU A 74 -3.64 -2.02 -13.96
N ILE A 75 -2.40 -2.13 -14.41
CA ILE A 75 -2.07 -2.71 -15.71
C ILE A 75 -1.12 -3.88 -15.55
N HIS A 76 -1.27 -4.88 -16.40
CA HIS A 76 -0.35 -6.01 -16.48
C HIS A 76 -0.23 -6.50 -17.92
N CYS A 77 0.99 -6.53 -18.42
CA CYS A 77 1.29 -7.08 -19.73
C CYS A 77 1.76 -8.53 -19.59
N PHE A 78 1.01 -9.49 -20.13
CA PHE A 78 1.36 -10.91 -20.08
C PHE A 78 2.57 -11.30 -20.96
N ALA A 79 3.08 -10.37 -21.77
CA ALA A 79 4.32 -10.56 -22.54
C ALA A 79 5.58 -10.08 -21.81
N GLY A 80 5.44 -9.47 -20.62
CA GLY A 80 6.57 -9.08 -19.77
C GLY A 80 6.99 -7.60 -19.84
N CYS A 81 6.27 -6.73 -20.55
CA CYS A 81 6.57 -5.29 -20.53
C CYS A 81 6.35 -4.70 -19.12
N GLY A 82 7.24 -3.79 -18.72
CA GLY A 82 7.10 -3.04 -17.47
C GLY A 82 5.95 -2.04 -17.54
N ALA A 83 5.33 -1.74 -16.39
CA ALA A 83 4.21 -0.79 -16.33
C ALA A 83 4.62 0.61 -16.82
N VAL A 84 5.86 1.04 -16.54
CA VAL A 84 6.41 2.32 -17.01
C VAL A 84 6.48 2.35 -18.54
N ASP A 85 7.01 1.28 -19.16
CA ASP A 85 7.15 1.20 -20.61
C ASP A 85 5.79 1.24 -21.32
N VAL A 86 4.81 0.49 -20.80
CA VAL A 86 3.44 0.46 -21.33
C VAL A 86 2.81 1.84 -21.32
N ILE A 87 2.93 2.56 -20.19
CA ILE A 87 2.28 3.86 -20.00
C ILE A 87 3.00 4.96 -20.77
N ALA A 88 4.34 4.90 -20.84
CA ALA A 88 5.13 5.78 -21.68
C ALA A 88 4.79 5.58 -23.17
N ALA A 89 4.66 4.34 -23.64
CA ALA A 89 4.26 4.04 -25.01
C ALA A 89 2.83 4.48 -25.34
N ALA A 90 1.93 4.53 -24.34
CA ALA A 90 0.60 5.13 -24.47
C ALA A 90 0.63 6.67 -24.43
N GLY A 91 1.79 7.31 -24.24
CA GLY A 91 1.95 8.76 -24.14
C GLY A 91 1.40 9.34 -22.84
N LEU A 92 1.51 8.58 -21.74
CA LEU A 92 1.09 8.94 -20.39
C LEU A 92 2.27 8.79 -19.42
N THR A 93 2.09 9.27 -18.18
CA THR A 93 3.03 9.07 -17.08
C THR A 93 2.47 8.08 -16.06
N LEU A 94 3.34 7.51 -15.21
CA LEU A 94 2.89 6.59 -14.17
C LEU A 94 1.84 7.23 -13.22
N GLY A 95 1.93 8.54 -13.00
CA GLY A 95 0.97 9.32 -12.22
C GLY A 95 -0.45 9.30 -12.81
N ASP A 96 -0.59 9.13 -14.12
CA ASP A 96 -1.89 9.09 -14.80
C ASP A 96 -2.68 7.81 -14.50
N LEU A 97 -2.08 6.80 -13.87
CA LEU A 97 -2.77 5.62 -13.33
C LEU A 97 -3.50 5.88 -12.01
N TYR A 98 -3.31 7.05 -11.41
CA TYR A 98 -3.82 7.41 -10.10
C TYR A 98 -4.80 8.60 -10.18
N PRO A 99 -5.78 8.66 -9.26
CA PRO A 99 -6.64 9.83 -9.13
C PRO A 99 -5.82 11.06 -8.70
N ALA A 100 -6.27 12.26 -9.05
CA ALA A 100 -5.62 13.52 -8.68
C ALA A 100 -5.52 13.69 -7.15
N THR A 101 -6.52 13.20 -6.43
CA THR A 101 -6.52 13.10 -4.96
C THR A 101 -6.24 11.66 -4.58
N LEU A 102 -4.96 11.31 -4.49
CA LEU A 102 -4.60 10.12 -3.72
C LEU A 102 -5.08 10.35 -2.30
N LYS A 103 -6.03 9.52 -1.82
CA LYS A 103 -6.21 9.37 -0.38
C LYS A 103 -4.85 8.94 0.14
N ASN A 104 -4.16 9.85 0.81
CA ASN A 104 -2.89 9.56 1.43
C ASN A 104 -3.23 8.61 2.58
N THR A 105 -3.23 7.31 2.31
CA THR A 105 -3.42 6.31 3.34
C THR A 105 -2.27 6.51 4.30
N ARG A 106 -2.61 6.83 5.55
CA ARG A 106 -1.61 7.01 6.59
C ARG A 106 -0.73 5.76 6.58
N PRO A 107 0.61 5.89 6.61
CA PRO A 107 1.48 4.75 6.82
C PRO A 107 0.98 3.94 8.02
N LEU A 108 0.80 2.64 7.83
CA LEU A 108 0.38 1.74 8.90
C LEU A 108 1.29 1.96 10.12
N ARG A 109 0.67 2.19 11.27
CA ARG A 109 1.40 2.37 12.53
C ARG A 109 2.09 1.06 12.94
N PRO A 110 3.15 1.11 13.77
CA PRO A 110 3.55 -0.07 14.54
C PRO A 110 2.32 -0.69 15.22
N GLY A 111 2.14 -2.00 15.13
CA GLY A 111 0.92 -2.74 15.53
C GLY A 111 -0.15 -2.94 14.44
N GLU A 112 -0.24 -2.06 13.44
CA GLU A 112 -1.16 -2.24 12.27
C GLU A 112 -0.49 -3.02 11.12
N ARG A 113 0.84 -3.16 11.15
CA ARG A 113 1.64 -3.91 10.16
C ARG A 113 1.80 -5.36 10.59
N TRP A 114 0.70 -6.11 10.60
CA TRP A 114 0.75 -7.54 10.90
C TRP A 114 0.37 -8.38 9.67
N ILE A 115 1.29 -9.25 9.24
CA ILE A 115 1.01 -10.37 8.33
C ILE A 115 0.71 -11.62 9.18
N PRO A 116 -0.56 -12.09 9.28
CA PRO A 116 -0.93 -13.19 10.17
C PRO A 116 -0.08 -14.45 10.00
N ARG A 117 0.23 -14.81 8.75
CA ARG A 117 1.07 -15.97 8.43
C ARG A 117 2.44 -15.90 9.09
N GLU A 118 3.10 -14.74 9.04
CA GLU A 118 4.46 -14.59 9.57
C GLU A 118 4.48 -14.70 11.09
N ALA A 119 3.52 -14.07 11.78
CA ALA A 119 3.47 -14.21 13.24
C ALA A 119 3.04 -15.62 13.67
N LEU A 120 2.10 -16.26 12.97
CA LEU A 120 1.74 -17.64 13.26
C LEU A 120 2.94 -18.58 13.07
N SER A 121 3.74 -18.39 12.02
CA SER A 121 4.97 -19.16 11.81
C SER A 121 6.01 -18.91 12.92
N ALA A 122 6.18 -17.66 13.35
CA ALA A 122 7.09 -17.32 14.44
C ALA A 122 6.64 -17.91 15.79
N LEU A 123 5.34 -17.83 16.10
CA LEU A 123 4.75 -18.40 17.31
C LEU A 123 4.82 -19.93 17.31
N ALA A 124 4.51 -20.58 16.18
CA ALA A 124 4.52 -22.04 16.06
C ALA A 124 5.89 -22.64 16.41
N TYR A 125 6.99 -22.00 15.97
CA TYR A 125 8.34 -22.46 16.27
C TYR A 125 8.66 -22.35 17.77
N GLU A 126 8.36 -21.21 18.40
CA GLU A 126 8.64 -21.02 19.82
C GLU A 126 7.75 -21.88 20.72
N LEU A 127 6.49 -22.10 20.34
CA LEU A 127 5.57 -23.00 21.02
C LEU A 127 6.00 -24.46 20.91
N LEU A 128 6.43 -24.91 19.74
CA LEU A 128 6.95 -26.28 19.55
C LEU A 128 8.14 -26.55 20.46
N VAL A 129 9.10 -25.62 20.51
CA VAL A 129 10.26 -25.72 21.42
C VAL A 129 9.81 -25.76 22.88
N GLY A 130 8.86 -24.90 23.27
CA GLY A 130 8.28 -24.91 24.61
C GLY A 130 7.64 -26.24 24.98
N LEU A 131 6.83 -26.83 24.08
CA LEU A 131 6.16 -28.11 24.29
C LEU A 131 7.15 -29.26 24.51
N ILE A 132 8.22 -29.33 23.70
CA ILE A 132 9.28 -30.36 23.85
C ILE A 132 9.96 -30.25 25.22
N ILE A 133 10.24 -29.03 25.68
CA ILE A 133 10.86 -28.78 26.99
C ILE A 133 9.93 -29.18 28.13
N LEU A 134 8.65 -28.82 28.02
CA LEU A 134 7.63 -29.16 29.01
C LEU A 134 7.42 -30.68 29.11
N GLU A 135 7.38 -31.39 27.98
CA GLU A 135 7.27 -32.85 27.95
C GLU A 135 8.50 -33.52 28.61
N ARG A 136 9.70 -33.01 28.33
CA ARG A 136 10.93 -33.48 29.00
C ARG A 136 10.87 -33.28 30.52
N GLY A 137 10.38 -32.13 30.98
CA GLY A 137 10.19 -31.86 32.40
C GLY A 137 9.12 -32.76 33.04
N ALA A 138 8.00 -32.97 32.34
CA ALA A 138 6.90 -33.82 32.82
C ALA A 138 7.31 -35.30 32.95
N THR A 139 8.24 -35.78 32.14
CA THR A 139 8.81 -37.14 32.22
C THR A 139 9.91 -37.27 33.29
N GLY A 140 10.17 -36.21 34.07
CA GLY A 140 11.15 -36.20 35.16
C GLY A 140 12.60 -36.10 34.68
N ALA A 141 12.83 -35.87 33.38
CA ALA A 141 14.18 -35.68 32.88
C ALA A 141 14.73 -34.31 33.31
N PRO A 142 16.04 -34.22 33.64
CA PRO A 142 16.62 -32.98 34.12
C PRO A 142 16.58 -31.89 33.05
N LEU A 143 16.13 -30.70 33.46
CA LEU A 143 16.17 -29.47 32.69
C LEU A 143 17.39 -28.66 33.11
N ASP A 144 18.50 -28.86 32.40
CA ASP A 144 19.72 -28.08 32.59
C ASP A 144 19.55 -26.60 32.16
N ARG A 145 20.60 -25.82 32.36
CA ARG A 145 20.58 -24.38 32.08
C ARG A 145 20.26 -24.05 30.63
N ARG A 146 20.71 -24.87 29.68
CA ARG A 146 20.46 -24.68 28.24
C ARG A 146 18.97 -24.73 27.93
N TRP A 147 18.24 -25.68 28.54
CA TRP A 147 16.78 -25.79 28.34
C TRP A 147 16.04 -24.59 28.95
N LEU A 148 16.43 -24.18 30.15
CA LEU A 148 15.85 -23.02 30.83
C LEU A 148 16.08 -21.72 30.04
N ASP A 149 17.29 -21.52 29.53
CA ASP A 149 17.63 -20.34 28.73
C ASP A 149 16.85 -20.33 27.40
N ARG A 150 16.67 -21.51 26.76
CA ARG A 150 15.89 -21.60 25.52
C ARG A 150 14.39 -21.32 25.74
N LEU A 151 13.84 -21.80 26.86
CA LEU A 151 12.46 -21.52 27.26
C LEU A 151 12.26 -20.04 27.60
N ALA A 152 13.23 -19.42 28.28
CA ALA A 152 13.21 -17.99 28.56
C ALA A 152 13.23 -17.15 27.27
N LEU A 153 14.04 -17.54 26.28
CA LEU A 153 14.07 -16.89 24.96
C LEU A 153 12.75 -17.05 24.20
N ALA A 154 12.17 -18.26 24.21
CA ALA A 154 10.87 -18.51 23.59
C ALA A 154 9.77 -17.62 24.21
N ARG A 155 9.71 -17.59 25.54
CA ARG A 155 8.78 -16.71 26.28
C ARG A 155 8.98 -15.25 25.90
N ALA A 156 10.22 -14.75 25.87
CA ALA A 156 10.51 -13.36 25.54
C ALA A 156 10.02 -12.99 24.12
N ARG A 157 10.23 -13.87 23.13
CA ARG A 157 9.77 -13.66 21.75
C ARG A 157 8.24 -13.67 21.63
N VAL A 158 7.57 -14.61 22.31
CA VAL A 158 6.10 -14.68 22.33
C VAL A 158 5.51 -13.45 23.02
N SER A 159 6.06 -13.02 24.17
CA SER A 159 5.60 -11.82 24.89
C SER A 159 5.83 -10.54 24.10
N ALA A 160 6.96 -10.42 23.38
CA ALA A 160 7.20 -9.29 22.50
C ALA A 160 6.18 -9.24 21.35
N GLY A 161 5.87 -10.38 20.74
CA GLY A 161 4.82 -10.48 19.73
C GLY A 161 3.42 -10.13 20.27
N ALA A 162 3.09 -10.58 21.48
CA ALA A 162 1.81 -10.27 22.14
C ALA A 162 1.65 -8.76 22.43
N ALA A 163 2.72 -8.10 22.90
CA ALA A 163 2.71 -6.66 23.19
C ALA A 163 2.46 -5.81 21.93
N GLU A 164 3.00 -6.21 20.78
CA GLU A 164 2.78 -5.51 19.50
C GLU A 164 1.33 -5.60 19.00
N VAL A 165 0.57 -6.62 19.44
CA VAL A 165 -0.80 -6.87 18.99
C VAL A 165 -1.85 -6.44 20.03
N GLY A 166 -1.42 -5.89 21.16
CA GLY A 166 -2.28 -5.42 22.24
C GLY A 166 -3.05 -6.54 22.98
N ALA A 167 -2.49 -7.75 23.01
CA ALA A 167 -3.05 -8.92 23.70
C ALA A 167 -2.47 -9.12 25.12
#